data_AF-A0AAE0CL56-F1
#
_entry.id   AF-A0AAE0CL56-F1
#
_cell.length_a   1.000
_cell.length_b   1.000
_cell.length_c   1.000
_cell.angle_alpha   90.00
_cell.angle_beta   90.00
_cell.angle_gamma   90.00
#
_symmetry.space_group_name_H-M   'P 1'
#
loop_
_entity.id
_entity.type
_entity.pdbx_description
1 polymer ?
#
loop_
_entity_poly.entity_id
_entity_poly.type
_entity_poly.pdbx_seq_one_letter_code
_entity_poly.pdbx_strand_id
1 'polypeptide(L)' 'MKINGKKFVFKRMHWHTPSERLFDGQRYAVELHLVHEAEDRSVAVTAILYQFGKRDGTGLHEEVRHRYP' A
#
# COMPACT_ATOMS: atom_id res chain seq x y z
N MET A 1 -5.87 3.03 12.04
CA MET A 1 -5.73 1.57 11.86
C MET A 1 -5.56 0.91 13.23
N LYS A 2 -6.11 -0.29 13.46
CA LYS A 2 -5.90 -1.05 14.72
C LYS A 2 -5.45 -2.48 14.39
N ILE A 3 -4.31 -2.91 14.94
CA ILE A 3 -3.72 -4.23 14.70
C ILE A 3 -3.41 -4.83 16.07
N ASN A 4 -3.92 -6.04 16.37
CA ASN A 4 -3.67 -6.74 17.63
C ASN A 4 -3.87 -5.86 18.89
N GLY A 5 -4.95 -5.06 18.92
CA GLY A 5 -5.23 -4.15 20.04
C GLY A 5 -4.51 -2.80 19.98
N LYS A 6 -3.45 -2.67 19.19
CA LYS A 6 -2.61 -1.47 19.09
C LYS A 6 -3.10 -0.49 18.03
N LYS A 7 -3.11 0.80 18.37
CA LYS A 7 -3.55 1.89 17.48
C LYS A 7 -2.38 2.43 16.67
N PHE A 8 -2.55 2.48 15.36
CA PHE A 8 -1.62 3.09 14.41
C PHE A 8 -2.30 4.29 13.75
N VAL A 9 -1.67 5.46 13.88
CA VAL A 9 -2.16 6.75 13.37
C VAL A 9 -1.46 7.05 12.06
N PHE A 10 -2.21 7.45 11.04
CA PHE A 10 -1.65 7.87 9.75
C PHE A 10 -0.69 9.04 9.94
N LYS A 11 0.47 8.99 9.27
CA LYS A 11 1.49 10.04 9.33
C LYS A 11 1.78 10.65 7.98
N ARG A 12 1.99 9.82 6.97
CA ARG A 12 2.41 10.26 5.64
C ARG A 12 2.07 9.23 4.58
N MET A 13 2.13 9.66 3.32
CA MET A 13 2.09 8.78 2.16
C MET A 13 3.20 9.11 1.18
N HIS A 14 3.60 8.13 0.37
CA HIS A 14 4.53 8.30 -0.74
C HIS A 14 4.29 7.24 -1.82
N TRP A 15 4.72 7.57 -3.04
CA TRP A 15 4.53 6.75 -4.23
C TRP A 15 5.84 6.10 -4.66
N HIS A 16 5.73 4.92 -5.24
CA HIS A 16 6.82 4.22 -5.92
C HIS A 16 6.40 3.82 -7.34
N THR A 17 7.31 4.03 -8.29
CA THR A 17 7.15 3.61 -9.69
C THR A 17 8.47 3.02 -10.18
N PRO A 18 8.54 1.72 -10.52
CA PRO A 18 7.46 0.71 -10.41
C PRO A 18 7.15 0.35 -8.95
N SER A 19 6.19 -0.56 -8.68
CA SER A 19 6.00 -1.10 -7.32
C SER A 19 7.32 -1.63 -6.77
N GLU A 20 7.63 -1.42 -5.50
CA GLU A 20 8.88 -1.89 -4.90
C GLU A 20 8.88 -3.42 -4.88
N ARG A 21 7.76 -4.00 -4.46
CA ARG A 21 7.61 -5.46 -4.30
C ARG A 21 6.90 -6.12 -5.47
N LEU A 22 7.25 -7.40 -5.63
CA LEU A 22 6.54 -8.36 -6.46
C LEU A 22 5.42 -8.96 -5.61
N PHE A 23 4.24 -9.11 -6.21
CA PHE A 23 3.10 -9.77 -5.61
C PHE A 23 2.67 -10.91 -6.53
N ASP A 24 2.71 -12.14 -6.01
CA ASP A 24 2.50 -13.38 -6.79
C ASP A 24 3.35 -13.45 -8.08
N GLY A 25 4.59 -12.96 -7.99
CA GLY A 25 5.53 -12.90 -9.12
C GLY A 25 5.31 -11.75 -10.10
N GLN A 26 4.26 -10.93 -9.92
CA GLN A 26 3.94 -9.78 -10.76
C GLN A 26 4.46 -8.48 -10.16
N ARG A 27 5.08 -7.62 -10.99
CA ARG A 27 5.40 -6.23 -10.63
C ARG A 27 4.28 -5.32 -11.14
N TYR A 28 3.82 -4.41 -10.27
CA TYR A 28 2.76 -3.47 -10.58
C TYR A 28 3.37 -2.15 -11.05
N ALA A 29 2.56 -1.35 -11.77
CA ALA A 29 3.03 -0.11 -12.37
C ALA A 29 3.35 0.95 -11.30
N VAL A 30 2.52 1.02 -10.25
CA VAL A 30 2.67 1.98 -9.16
C VAL A 30 2.31 1.32 -7.82
N GLU A 31 2.99 1.70 -6.74
CA GLU A 31 2.67 1.34 -5.36
C GLU A 31 2.54 2.60 -4.50
N LEU A 32 1.41 2.78 -3.81
CA LEU A 32 1.19 3.83 -2.84
C LEU A 32 1.35 3.28 -1.43
N HIS A 33 2.28 3.85 -0.67
CA HIS A 33 2.46 3.55 0.75
C HIS A 33 1.70 4.53 1.63
N LEU A 34 0.78 4.02 2.44
CA LEU A 34 0.16 4.74 3.56
C LEU A 34 0.85 4.33 4.86
N VAL A 35 1.67 5.22 5.40
CA VAL A 35 2.50 4.97 6.58
C VAL A 35 1.75 5.41 7.84
N HIS A 36 1.60 4.47 8.77
CA HIS A 36 1.00 4.68 10.08
C HIS A 36 2.01 4.38 11.18
N GLU A 37 1.92 5.10 12.29
CA GLU A 37 2.82 4.95 13.44
C GLU A 37 2.01 4.85 14.75
N ALA A 38 2.44 3.97 15.64
CA ALA A 38 1.89 3.81 16.98
C ALA A 38 2.67 4.62 18.02
N GLU A 39 2.16 4.71 19.25
CA GLU A 39 2.81 5.48 20.33
C GLU A 39 4.21 4.99 20.69
N ASP A 40 4.48 3.70 20.54
CA ASP A 40 5.81 3.11 20.77
C ASP A 40 6.75 3.18 19.54
N ARG A 41 6.40 3.99 18.54
CA ARG A 41 7.13 4.21 17.28
C ARG A 41 7.15 3.00 16.34
N SER A 42 6.37 1.96 16.60
CA SER A 42 6.17 0.90 15.59
C SER A 42 5.45 1.45 14.37
N VAL A 43 5.84 0.98 13.19
CA VAL A 43 5.30 1.43 11.91
C VAL A 43 4.45 0.33 11.31
N ALA A 44 3.32 0.70 10.71
CA ALA A 44 2.51 -0.17 9.88
C ALA A 44 2.27 0.50 8.53
N VAL A 45 2.50 -0.23 7.44
CA VAL A 45 2.30 0.29 6.07
C VAL A 45 1.17 -0.47 5.39
N THR A 46 0.21 0.27 4.84
CA THR A 46 -0.74 -0.26 3.86
C THR A 46 -0.21 0.09 2.46
N ALA A 47 -0.03 -0.92 1.61
CA ALA A 47 0.36 -0.75 0.21
C ALA A 47 -0.88 -0.88 -0.68
N ILE A 48 -1.05 0.06 -1.60
CA ILE A 48 -2.08 0.01 -2.65
C ILE A 48 -1.35 -0.12 -3.98
N LEU A 49 -1.66 -1.19 -4.71
CA LEU A 49 -1.03 -1.51 -5.98
C LEU A 49 -1.91 -1.10 -7.14
N TYR A 50 -1.30 -0.52 -8.16
CA TYR A 50 -1.98 -0.09 -9.37
C TYR A 50 -1.39 -0.77 -10.60
N GLN A 51 -2.28 -1.27 -11.46
CA GLN A 51 -1.95 -1.73 -12.81
C GLN A 51 -2.66 -0.87 -13.85
N PHE A 52 -2.05 -0.71 -15.02
CA PHE A 52 -2.71 -0.07 -16.15
C PHE A 52 -3.95 -0.89 -16.54
N GLY A 53 -5.12 -0.23 -16.58
CA GLY A 53 -6.34 -0.84 -17.09
C GLY A 53 -6.30 -1.00 -18.61
N LYS A 54 -7.14 -1.88 -19.16
CA LYS A 54 -7.43 -1.90 -20.59
C LYS A 54 -8.24 -0.64 -20.96
N ARG A 55 -8.01 -0.11 -22.16
CA ARG A 55 -8.47 1.22 -22.60
C ARG A 55 -9.96 1.22 -22.97
N ASP A 56 -10.81 0.90 -22.01
CA ASP A 56 -12.26 0.72 -22.20
C ASP A 56 -13.07 1.41 -21.07
N GLY A 57 -12.43 2.28 -20.27
CA GLY A 57 -13.12 3.17 -19.32
C GLY A 57 -12.90 2.90 -17.83
N THR A 58 -12.15 1.86 -17.46
CA THR A 58 -11.79 1.58 -16.06
C THR A 58 -10.29 1.83 -15.84
N GLY A 59 -9.94 3.09 -15.63
CA GLY A 59 -8.60 3.49 -15.20
C GLY A 59 -8.23 2.81 -13.87
N LEU A 60 -6.96 2.40 -13.78
CA LEU A 60 -6.28 1.86 -12.59
C LEU A 60 -7.08 0.82 -11.77
N HIS A 61 -6.76 -0.46 -11.95
CA HIS A 61 -7.27 -1.50 -11.05
C HIS A 61 -6.55 -1.38 -9.68
N GLU A 62 -7.33 -1.17 -8.62
CA GLU A 62 -6.85 -1.10 -7.24
C GLU A 62 -6.81 -2.49 -6.60
N GLU A 63 -5.66 -2.88 -6.06
CA GLU A 63 -5.55 -4.06 -5.21
C GLU A 63 -4.94 -3.65 -3.86
N VAL A 64 -5.73 -3.77 -2.78
CA VAL A 64 -5.30 -3.42 -1.43
C VAL A 64 -4.71 -4.66 -0.76
N ARG A 65 -3.38 -4.76 -0.72
CA ARG A 65 -2.68 -5.80 0.03
C ARG A 65 -2.19 -5.23 1.35
N HIS A 66 -2.86 -5.64 2.43
CA HIS A 66 -2.41 -5.35 3.79
C HIS A 66 -1.30 -6.34 4.15
N ARG A 67 -0.11 -5.84 4.54
CA ARG A 67 0.72 -6.36 5.67
C ARG A 67 2.20 -6.05 5.51
N TYR A 68 2.69 -5.11 6.31
CA TYR A 68 3.99 -5.19 6.98
C TYR A 68 3.80 -4.66 8.42
N PRO A 69 3.98 -5.48 9.46
CA PRO A 69 4.47 -4.98 10.74
C PRO A 69 5.96 -4.57 10.64
#